data_AF-A0AAE5X366-F1
#
_entry.id   AF-A0AAE5X366-F1
#
_cell.length_a   1.000
_cell.length_b   1.000
_cell.length_c   1.000
_cell.angle_alpha   90.00
_cell.angle_beta   90.00
_cell.angle_gamma   90.00
#
_symmetry.space_group_name_H-M   'P 1'
#
loop_
_entity.id
_entity.type
_entity.pdbx_description
1 polymer ?
#
loop_
_entity_poly.entity_id
_entity_poly.type
_entity_poly.pdbx_seq_one_letter_code
_entity_poly.pdbx_strand_id
1 'polypeptide(L)'
;MKKAAAKKGYTARDLRAVSDNPEWTKGDFAKARTFDEVFPTMRKGRGPNKAPTKQQVTLRLSPDVVDYFKAEGPGWQSRIDETLVKVVKRKRSSATG
;
A
#
# COMPACT_ATOMS: atom_id res chain seq x y z
N MET A 1 0.77 17.35 10.89
CA MET A 1 1.21 16.07 10.28
C MET A 1 1.84 15.21 11.38
N LYS A 2 1.34 14.00 11.65
CA LYS A 2 2.00 13.11 12.63
C LYS A 2 3.30 12.58 11.99
N LYS A 3 4.46 12.88 12.58
CA LYS A 3 5.74 12.28 12.16
C LYS A 3 5.65 10.77 12.38
N ALA A 4 5.94 9.98 11.35
CA ALA A 4 6.12 8.54 11.54
C ALA A 4 7.31 8.33 12.49
N ALA A 5 7.09 7.57 13.56
CA ALA A 5 8.17 7.20 14.48
C ALA A 5 9.24 6.42 13.70
N ALA A 6 10.51 6.78 13.88
CA ALA A 6 11.62 6.05 13.29
C ALA A 6 11.56 4.58 13.74
N LYS A 7 11.55 3.64 12.79
CA LYS A 7 11.56 2.21 13.11
C LYS A 7 12.84 1.91 13.90
N LYS A 8 12.69 1.37 15.11
CA LYS A 8 13.82 0.91 15.92
C LYS A 8 14.41 -0.30 15.21
N GLY A 9 15.63 -0.18 14.70
CA GLY A 9 16.38 -1.31 14.12
C GLY A 9 16.73 -2.36 15.18
N TYR A 10 17.34 -3.46 14.75
CA TYR A 10 17.87 -4.48 15.66
C TYR A 10 19.00 -3.91 16.53
N THR A 11 19.00 -4.26 17.80
CA THR A 11 20.01 -3.83 18.78
C THR A 11 21.20 -4.80 18.83
N ALA A 12 22.32 -4.36 19.41
CA ALA A 12 23.48 -5.23 19.66
C ALA A 12 23.17 -6.42 20.60
N ARG A 13 22.07 -6.35 21.37
CA ARG A 13 21.57 -7.50 22.14
C ARG A 13 20.87 -8.49 21.23
N ASP A 14 20.05 -8.02 20.30
CA ASP A 14 19.34 -8.87 19.34
C ASP A 14 20.31 -9.62 18.43
N LEU A 15 21.39 -8.98 17.99
CA LEU A 15 22.42 -9.62 17.18
C LEU A 15 23.23 -10.68 17.95
N ARG A 16 23.51 -10.45 19.22
CA ARG A 16 24.18 -11.44 20.10
C ARG A 16 23.28 -12.63 20.42
N ALA A 17 21.97 -12.45 20.45
CA ALA A 17 21.02 -13.52 20.73
C ALA A 17 20.95 -14.57 19.59
N VAL A 18 21.46 -14.24 18.40
CA VAL A 18 21.48 -15.12 17.23
C VAL A 18 22.89 -15.43 16.73
N SER A 19 23.93 -15.08 17.51
CA SER A 19 25.33 -15.25 17.08
C SER A 19 25.79 -16.71 17.06
N ASP A 20 25.04 -17.59 17.71
CA ASP A 20 25.24 -19.04 17.73
C ASP A 20 24.66 -19.76 16.50
N ASN A 21 23.99 -19.03 15.60
CA ASN A 21 23.44 -19.62 14.40
C ASN A 21 24.56 -20.18 13.50
N PRO A 22 24.55 -21.49 13.17
CA PRO A 22 25.60 -22.11 12.38
C PRO A 22 25.64 -21.55 10.95
N GLU A 23 26.84 -21.58 10.35
CA GLU A 23 26.99 -21.28 8.93
C GLU A 23 26.30 -22.34 8.08
N TRP A 24 25.60 -21.89 7.04
CA TRP A 24 24.96 -22.78 6.08
C TRP A 24 26.02 -23.42 5.19
N THR A 25 26.08 -24.75 5.20
CA THR A 25 27.00 -25.52 4.37
C THR A 25 26.39 -25.82 3.01
N LYS A 26 27.23 -26.23 2.04
CA LYS A 26 26.76 -26.72 0.74
C LYS A 26 25.78 -27.90 0.86
N GLY A 27 25.96 -28.74 1.88
CA GLY A 27 25.08 -29.87 2.16
C GLY A 27 23.68 -29.44 2.64
N ASP A 28 23.57 -28.31 3.30
CA ASP A 28 22.29 -27.75 3.75
C ASP A 28 21.50 -27.18 2.57
N PHE A 29 22.19 -26.49 1.64
CA PHE A 29 21.58 -26.03 0.39
C PHE A 29 21.12 -27.18 -0.51
N ALA A 30 21.87 -28.28 -0.55
CA ALA A 30 21.46 -29.47 -1.32
C ALA A 30 20.16 -30.11 -0.79
N LYS A 31 19.83 -29.88 0.48
CA LYS A 31 18.59 -30.37 1.13
C LYS A 31 17.49 -29.32 1.19
N ALA A 32 17.75 -28.10 0.70
CA ALA A 32 16.77 -27.03 0.73
C ALA A 32 15.57 -27.35 -0.19
N ARG A 33 14.37 -27.04 0.30
CA ARG A 33 13.11 -27.19 -0.44
C ARG A 33 12.51 -25.83 -0.73
N THR A 34 11.72 -25.72 -1.79
CA THR A 34 11.07 -24.45 -2.13
C THR A 34 10.02 -24.08 -1.08
N PHE A 35 9.75 -22.79 -0.91
CA PHE A 35 8.72 -22.31 0.02
C PHE A 35 7.34 -22.93 -0.30
N ASP A 36 7.04 -23.19 -1.57
CA ASP A 36 5.79 -23.83 -1.99
C ASP A 36 5.65 -25.27 -1.51
N GLU A 37 6.74 -26.04 -1.58
CA GLU A 37 6.76 -27.43 -1.13
C GLU A 37 6.57 -27.54 0.38
N VAL A 38 7.15 -26.61 1.14
CA VAL A 38 7.08 -26.64 2.61
C VAL A 38 5.79 -26.01 3.13
N PHE A 39 5.29 -24.97 2.46
CA PHE A 39 4.13 -24.19 2.92
C PHE A 39 3.11 -23.94 1.80
N PRO A 40 2.49 -25.00 1.26
CA PRO A 40 1.62 -24.92 0.08
C PRO A 40 0.38 -24.01 0.28
N THR A 41 -0.05 -23.80 1.53
CA THR A 41 -1.23 -23.00 1.86
C THR A 41 -0.92 -21.60 2.39
N MET A 42 0.36 -21.25 2.61
CA MET A 42 0.75 -19.95 3.17
C MET A 42 1.03 -18.87 2.14
N ARG A 43 1.04 -19.17 0.83
CA ARG A 43 1.15 -18.15 -0.21
C ARG A 43 -0.13 -17.31 -0.31
N LYS A 44 -0.37 -16.46 0.68
CA LYS A 44 -1.22 -15.27 0.56
C LYS A 44 -0.36 -14.15 -0.03
N GLY A 45 -0.05 -14.25 -1.32
CA GLY A 45 0.30 -13.05 -2.07
C GLY A 45 -0.83 -12.02 -1.93
N ARG A 46 -0.51 -10.73 -1.93
CA ARG A 46 -1.56 -9.70 -2.05
C ARG A 46 -2.33 -10.03 -3.32
N GLY A 47 -3.61 -10.40 -3.17
CA GLY A 47 -4.43 -10.79 -4.31
C GLY A 47 -4.48 -9.69 -5.37
N PRO A 48 -4.86 -10.02 -6.61
CA PRO A 48 -5.07 -9.04 -7.65
C PRO A 48 -5.91 -7.89 -7.10
N ASN A 49 -5.51 -6.64 -7.36
CA ASN A 49 -6.21 -5.48 -6.84
C ASN A 49 -7.63 -5.47 -7.42
N LYS A 50 -8.62 -5.93 -6.65
CA LYS A 50 -9.99 -6.21 -7.13
C LYS A 50 -10.79 -4.94 -7.49
N ALA A 51 -10.31 -3.76 -7.11
CA ALA A 51 -10.92 -2.50 -7.50
C ALA A 51 -10.23 -1.97 -8.78
N PRO A 52 -10.98 -1.42 -9.76
CA PRO A 52 -10.38 -0.72 -10.88
C PRO A 52 -9.45 0.36 -10.33
N THR A 53 -8.18 0.30 -10.74
CA THR A 53 -7.17 1.25 -10.29
C THR A 53 -7.56 2.64 -10.76
N LYS A 54 -7.56 3.62 -9.84
CA LYS A 54 -7.73 5.03 -10.20
C LYS A 54 -6.78 5.36 -11.34
N GLN A 55 -7.30 5.97 -12.40
CA GLN A 55 -6.46 6.35 -13.54
C GLN A 55 -5.68 7.62 -13.16
N GLN A 56 -4.35 7.57 -13.27
CA GLN A 56 -3.52 8.75 -13.10
C GLN A 56 -3.62 9.61 -14.36
N VAL A 57 -4.18 10.80 -14.22
CA VAL A 57 -4.32 11.76 -15.32
C VAL A 57 -3.80 13.13 -14.88
N THR A 58 -3.24 13.88 -15.83
CA THR A 58 -2.84 15.28 -15.61
C THR A 58 -4.04 16.19 -15.88
N LEU A 59 -4.67 16.69 -14.82
CA LEU A 59 -5.82 17.60 -14.88
C LEU A 59 -5.46 18.95 -14.25
N ARG A 60 -5.87 20.05 -14.91
CA ARG A 60 -5.81 21.40 -14.33
C ARG A 60 -7.13 21.72 -13.64
N LEU A 61 -7.05 22.20 -12.40
CA LEU A 61 -8.20 22.61 -11.58
C LEU A 61 -8.08 24.11 -11.27
N SER A 62 -9.21 24.75 -11.00
CA SER A 62 -9.23 26.14 -10.51
C SER A 62 -8.45 26.26 -9.19
N PRO A 63 -7.70 27.35 -8.96
CA PRO A 63 -7.01 27.60 -7.69
C PRO A 63 -7.93 27.45 -6.46
N ASP A 64 -9.13 28.03 -6.51
CA ASP A 64 -10.09 27.99 -5.39
C ASP A 64 -10.46 26.55 -4.97
N VAL A 65 -10.57 25.64 -5.95
CA VAL A 65 -10.87 24.23 -5.69
C VAL A 65 -9.69 23.55 -5.00
N VAL A 66 -8.48 23.80 -5.49
CA VAL A 66 -7.27 23.20 -4.92
C VAL A 66 -7.04 23.70 -3.50
N ASP A 67 -7.21 24.99 -3.26
CA ASP A 67 -6.98 25.62 -1.96
C ASP A 67 -8.00 25.15 -0.93
N TYR A 68 -9.28 25.08 -1.31
CA TYR A 68 -10.35 24.53 -0.46
C TYR A 68 -10.01 23.11 0.03
N PHE A 69 -9.72 22.19 -0.89
CA PHE A 69 -9.46 20.80 -0.51
C PHE A 69 -8.13 20.64 0.24
N LYS A 70 -7.08 21.38 -0.14
CA LYS A 70 -5.80 21.34 0.59
C LYS A 70 -5.91 21.83 2.02
N ALA A 71 -6.76 22.82 2.30
CA ALA A 71 -6.98 23.35 3.65
C ALA A 71 -7.51 22.28 4.62
N GLU A 72 -8.28 21.31 4.13
CA GLU A 72 -8.77 20.18 4.90
C GLU A 72 -7.68 19.12 5.21
N GLY A 73 -6.44 19.28 4.71
CA GLY A 73 -5.28 18.50 5.13
C GLY A 73 -5.05 17.17 4.37
N PRO A 74 -4.34 16.19 4.97
CA PRO A 74 -3.98 14.94 4.31
C PRO A 74 -5.20 14.18 3.77
N GLY A 75 -5.08 13.67 2.53
CA GLY A 75 -6.18 12.98 1.85
C GLY A 75 -7.07 13.88 0.98
N TRP A 76 -6.73 15.16 0.83
CA TRP A 76 -7.48 16.11 -0.01
C TRP A 76 -7.71 15.63 -1.46
N GLN A 77 -6.74 14.92 -2.05
CA GLN A 77 -6.86 14.33 -3.39
C GLN A 77 -7.95 13.24 -3.46
N SER A 78 -8.14 12.47 -2.38
CA SER A 78 -9.24 11.50 -2.32
C SER A 78 -10.59 12.20 -2.16
N ARG A 79 -10.64 13.29 -1.38
CA ARG A 79 -11.90 14.03 -1.15
C ARG A 79 -12.39 14.74 -2.41
N ILE A 80 -11.49 15.31 -3.22
CA ILE A 80 -11.87 15.87 -4.51
C ILE A 80 -12.37 14.78 -5.48
N ASP A 81 -11.72 13.62 -5.54
CA ASP A 81 -12.14 12.48 -6.35
C ASP A 81 -13.56 12.00 -5.94
N GLU A 82 -13.81 11.81 -4.64
CA GLU A 82 -15.14 11.45 -4.13
C GLU A 82 -16.22 12.48 -4.49
N THR A 83 -15.87 13.77 -4.49
CA THR A 83 -16.78 14.85 -4.86
C THR A 83 -17.14 14.77 -6.35
N LEU A 84 -16.15 14.55 -7.22
CA LEU A 84 -16.37 14.37 -8.65
C LEU A 84 -17.23 13.12 -8.94
N VAL A 85 -16.97 12.00 -8.25
CA VAL A 85 -17.78 10.78 -8.37
C VAL A 85 -19.25 11.03 -8.01
N LYS A 86 -19.53 11.77 -6.92
CA LYS A 86 -20.91 12.13 -6.54
C LYS A 86 -21.61 12.95 -7.63
N VAL A 87 -20.91 13.91 -8.23
CA VAL A 87 -21.44 14.73 -9.33
C VAL A 87 -21.76 13.86 -10.55
N VAL A 88 -20.84 12.98 -10.96
CA VAL A 88 -21.04 12.07 -12.09
C VAL A 88 -22.23 11.13 -11.85
N LYS A 89 -22.35 10.54 -10.65
CA LYS A 89 -23.49 9.70 -10.27
C LYS A 89 -24.81 10.45 -10.40
N ARG A 90 -24.89 11.66 -9.82
CA ARG A 90 -26.09 12.51 -9.89
C ARG A 90 -26.49 12.81 -11.34
N LYS A 91 -25.52 13.17 -12.18
CA LYS A 91 -25.76 13.49 -13.60
C LYS A 91 -26.22 12.27 -14.41
N ARG A 92 -25.71 11.07 -14.11
CA ARG A 92 -26.17 9.82 -14.75
C ARG A 92 -27.59 9.47 -14.34
N SER A 93 -27.92 9.59 -13.05
CA SER A 93 -29.29 9.33 -12.56
C SER A 93 -30.33 10.27 -13.15
N SER A 94 -29.97 11.55 -13.41
CA SER A 94 -30.88 12.52 -14.04
C SER A 94 -31.01 12.38 -15.57
N ALA A 95 -30.19 11.54 -16.21
CA ALA A 95 -30.21 11.35 -17.67
C ALA A 95 -30.93 10.06 -18.10
N THR A 96 -31.41 9.27 -17.13
CA THR A 96 -32.08 7.97 -17.36
C THR A 96 -33.57 8.00 -16.94
N GLY A 97 -34.09 9.16 -16.54
CA GLY A 97 -35.51 9.42 -16.34
C GLY A 97 -35.97 10.56 -17.24
#